data_AF-A0A6I8NGY3-F1
#
_entry.id   AF-A0A6I8NGY3-F1
#
_cell.length_a   1.000
_cell.length_b   1.000
_cell.length_c   1.000
_cell.angle_alpha   90.00
_cell.angle_beta   90.00
_cell.angle_gamma   90.00
#
_symmetry.space_group_name_H-M   'P 1'
#
loop_
_entity.id
_entity.type
_entity.pdbx_description
1 polymer ?
#
loop_
_entity_poly.entity_id
_entity_poly.type
_entity_poly.pdbx_seq_one_letter_code
_entity_poly.pdbx_strand_id
1 'polypeptide(L)'
;MVLTIQGIPSCTNGWFRLDLLCGDNPNADIAFHFNPRLDAQHTVVMNSQVRGRWLHEIRTPCLPFQGGQPFHLSIKVEENCFKVFVDHREFWSFDHRLDVEEVKALEVSGAVTLCSVCT
;
A
#
# COMPACT_ATOMS: atom_id res chain seq x y z
N MET A 1 9.91 3.86 -11.95
CA MET A 1 8.47 3.61 -12.12
C MET A 1 7.71 4.34 -11.01
N VAL A 2 6.53 4.90 -11.29
CA VAL A 2 5.67 5.52 -10.25
C VAL A 2 4.25 5.01 -10.44
N LEU A 3 3.76 4.24 -9.47
CA LEU A 3 2.35 3.88 -9.40
C LEU A 3 1.58 4.98 -8.69
N THR A 4 0.48 5.44 -9.28
CA THR A 4 -0.37 6.50 -8.74
C THR A 4 -1.80 6.01 -8.62
N ILE A 5 -2.42 6.26 -7.47
CA ILE A 5 -3.77 5.83 -7.16
C ILE A 5 -4.53 6.98 -6.53
N GLN A 6 -5.73 7.22 -7.05
CA GLN A 6 -6.69 8.12 -6.44
C GLN A 6 -7.90 7.33 -6.00
N GLY A 7 -8.40 7.63 -4.82
CA GLY A 7 -9.56 6.96 -4.28
C GLY A 7 -10.15 7.72 -3.10
N ILE A 8 -11.24 7.17 -2.59
CA ILE A 8 -11.98 7.70 -1.44
C ILE A 8 -12.18 6.54 -0.46
N PRO A 9 -11.57 6.56 0.74
CA PRO A 9 -11.84 5.56 1.76
C PRO A 9 -13.28 5.70 2.24
N SER A 10 -13.90 4.59 2.65
CA SER A 10 -15.25 4.65 3.23
C SER A 10 -15.31 5.56 4.46
N CYS A 11 -16.44 6.24 4.68
CA CYS A 11 -16.70 7.00 5.91
C CYS A 11 -16.87 6.09 7.14
N THR A 12 -17.20 4.82 6.92
CA THR A 12 -17.36 3.84 7.99
C THR A 12 -16.00 3.24 8.35
N ASN A 13 -15.75 3.06 9.65
CA ASN A 13 -14.54 2.42 10.17
C ASN A 13 -14.18 1.18 9.37
N GLY A 14 -13.00 1.20 8.76
CA GLY A 14 -12.56 0.16 7.87
C GLY A 14 -11.08 0.28 7.59
N TRP A 15 -10.58 -0.70 6.87
CA TRP A 15 -9.23 -0.74 6.34
C TRP A 15 -9.31 -0.88 4.84
N PHE A 16 -8.29 -0.42 4.16
CA PHE A 16 -8.00 -0.84 2.81
C PHE A 16 -6.54 -1.23 2.73
N ARG A 17 -6.18 -2.01 1.71
CA ARG A 17 -4.81 -2.41 1.46
C ARG A 17 -4.48 -2.28 0.00
N LEU A 18 -3.19 -2.09 -0.23
CA LEU A 18 -2.55 -2.12 -1.51
C LEU A 18 -1.38 -3.07 -1.45
N ASP A 19 -1.37 -4.06 -2.34
CA ASP A 19 -0.37 -5.10 -2.38
C ASP A 19 0.31 -5.12 -3.74
N LEU A 20 1.64 -4.96 -3.73
CA LEU A 20 2.50 -5.19 -4.90
C LEU A 20 2.92 -6.66 -4.91
N LEU A 21 2.42 -7.41 -5.89
CA LEU A 21 2.55 -8.86 -5.99
C LEU A 21 3.70 -9.26 -6.92
N CYS A 22 4.54 -10.20 -6.46
CA CYS A 22 5.62 -10.84 -7.22
C CYS A 22 5.07 -11.93 -8.14
N GLY A 23 4.26 -11.52 -9.12
CA GLY A 23 3.55 -12.41 -10.06
C GLY A 23 2.04 -12.14 -10.08
N ASP A 24 1.34 -12.82 -10.99
CA ASP A 24 -0.11 -12.72 -11.22
C ASP A 24 -0.88 -13.98 -10.80
N ASN A 25 -0.21 -14.92 -10.12
CA ASN A 25 -0.82 -16.15 -9.63
C ASN A 25 -1.39 -15.98 -8.20
N PRO A 26 -2.36 -16.80 -7.78
CA PRO A 26 -3.00 -16.67 -6.45
C PRO A 26 -2.08 -16.85 -5.24
N ASN A 27 -0.89 -17.42 -5.42
CA ASN A 27 0.09 -17.67 -4.37
C ASN A 27 1.32 -16.74 -4.51
N ALA A 28 1.20 -15.66 -5.29
CA ALA A 28 2.28 -14.71 -5.49
C ALA A 28 2.70 -14.10 -4.15
N ASP A 29 4.01 -13.98 -3.96
CA ASP A 29 4.56 -13.28 -2.80
C ASP A 29 4.18 -11.79 -2.87
N ILE A 30 4.12 -11.14 -1.71
CA ILE A 30 3.80 -9.72 -1.61
C ILE A 30 5.09 -8.96 -1.31
N ALA A 31 5.62 -8.25 -2.31
CA ALA A 31 6.80 -7.41 -2.15
C ALA A 31 6.53 -6.27 -1.16
N PHE A 32 5.38 -5.62 -1.31
CA PHE A 32 4.97 -4.51 -0.47
C PHE A 32 3.48 -4.54 -0.20
N HIS A 33 3.12 -4.77 1.06
CA HIS A 33 1.78 -4.65 1.61
C HIS A 33 1.67 -3.31 2.32
N PHE A 34 0.76 -2.46 1.88
CA PHE A 34 0.46 -1.15 2.48
C PHE A 34 -0.99 -1.13 2.94
N ASN A 35 -1.22 -1.12 4.25
CA ASN A 35 -2.54 -1.30 4.84
C ASN A 35 -2.92 -0.19 5.83
N PRO A 36 -3.49 0.92 5.34
CA PRO A 36 -4.16 1.90 6.18
C PRO A 36 -5.37 1.31 6.91
N ARG A 37 -5.40 1.47 8.24
CA ARG A 37 -6.49 1.07 9.12
C ARG A 37 -7.07 2.32 9.76
N LEU A 38 -8.24 2.74 9.26
CA LEU A 38 -8.98 3.91 9.72
C LEU A 38 -9.92 3.57 10.88
N ASP A 39 -9.95 2.31 11.31
CA ASP A 39 -10.66 1.86 12.50
C ASP A 39 -9.99 2.37 13.79
N ALA A 40 -10.40 1.83 14.95
CA ALA A 40 -9.88 2.23 16.25
C ALA A 40 -8.35 2.10 16.39
N GLN A 41 -7.65 1.37 15.52
CA GLN A 41 -6.20 1.28 15.53
C GLN A 41 -5.52 2.54 14.99
N HIS A 42 -6.18 3.27 14.08
CA HIS A 42 -5.71 4.52 13.49
C HIS A 42 -4.22 4.47 13.10
N THR A 43 -3.86 3.51 12.25
CA THR A 43 -2.46 3.17 11.93
C THR A 43 -2.32 2.77 10.47
N VAL A 44 -1.13 2.93 9.91
CA VAL A 44 -0.72 2.22 8.70
C VAL A 44 0.18 1.05 9.07
N VAL A 45 -0.17 -0.14 8.59
CA VAL A 45 0.65 -1.35 8.70
C VAL A 45 1.32 -1.61 7.36
N MET A 46 2.61 -1.90 7.38
CA MET A 46 3.40 -2.23 6.20
C MET A 46 4.16 -3.53 6.42
N ASN A 47 4.20 -4.38 5.39
CA ASN A 47 4.93 -5.64 5.47
C ASN A 47 5.26 -6.20 4.08
N SER A 48 5.87 -7.38 4.05
CA SER A 48 5.98 -8.25 2.90
C SER A 48 5.54 -9.66 3.29
N GLN A 49 5.12 -10.46 2.32
CA GLN A 49 4.72 -11.85 2.52
C GLN A 49 5.53 -12.75 1.59
N VAL A 50 6.15 -13.79 2.15
CA VAL A 50 6.94 -14.77 1.39
C VAL A 50 6.41 -16.16 1.66
N ARG A 51 6.04 -16.89 0.61
CA ARG A 51 5.44 -18.24 0.67
C ARG A 51 4.25 -18.30 1.62
N GLY A 52 3.37 -17.30 1.54
CA GLY A 52 2.19 -17.19 2.40
C GLY A 52 2.48 -16.79 3.85
N ARG A 53 3.73 -16.46 4.22
CA ARG A 53 4.11 -16.06 5.58
C ARG A 53 4.50 -14.59 5.64
N TRP A 54 3.87 -13.86 6.55
CA TRP A 54 4.21 -12.47 6.83
C TRP A 54 5.60 -12.36 7.45
N LEU A 55 6.38 -11.37 6.98
CA LEU A 55 7.64 -10.99 7.60
C LEU A 55 7.39 -10.04 8.79
N HIS A 56 8.42 -9.33 9.24
CA HIS A 56 8.31 -8.38 10.35
C HIS A 56 7.46 -7.15 9.98
N GLU A 57 6.35 -6.92 10.69
CA GLU A 57 5.48 -5.76 10.47
C GLU A 57 6.19 -4.45 10.82
N ILE A 58 5.93 -3.41 10.03
CA ILE A 58 6.21 -2.02 10.40
C ILE A 58 4.86 -1.34 10.64
N ARG A 59 4.73 -0.61 11.74
CA ARG A 59 3.51 0.12 12.09
C ARG A 59 3.85 1.56 12.36
N THR A 60 3.03 2.47 11.84
CA THR A 60 3.12 3.90 12.16
C THR A 60 1.76 4.42 12.65
N PRO A 61 1.72 5.22 13.73
CA PRO A 61 0.49 5.86 14.18
C PRO A 61 0.07 7.04 13.27
N CYS A 62 0.92 7.42 12.31
CA CYS A 62 0.58 8.44 11.33
C CYS A 62 -0.37 7.85 10.28
N LEU A 63 -1.59 8.38 10.20
CA LEU A 63 -2.59 7.97 9.23
C LEU A 63 -2.97 9.17 8.34
N PRO A 64 -2.46 9.24 7.10
CA PRO A 64 -2.69 10.36 6.20
C PRO A 64 -4.00 10.21 5.39
N PHE A 65 -4.95 9.41 5.87
CA PHE A 65 -6.20 9.10 5.20
C PHE A 65 -7.37 9.42 6.10
N GLN A 66 -8.43 9.97 5.51
CA GLN A 66 -9.67 10.27 6.21
C GLN A 66 -10.86 9.68 5.44
N GLY A 67 -11.76 9.04 6.18
CA GLY A 67 -12.98 8.46 5.60
C GLY A 67 -13.81 9.53 4.87
N GLY A 68 -14.27 9.20 3.66
CA GLY A 68 -15.05 10.09 2.80
C GLY A 68 -14.27 11.20 2.12
N GLN A 69 -12.97 11.35 2.39
CA GLN A 69 -12.12 12.34 1.73
C GLN A 69 -11.30 11.67 0.62
N PRO A 70 -11.13 12.33 -0.54
CA PRO A 70 -10.25 11.84 -1.59
C PRO A 70 -8.80 11.88 -1.15
N PHE A 71 -8.00 10.92 -1.62
CA PHE A 71 -6.54 10.93 -1.48
C PHE A 71 -5.85 10.79 -2.83
N HIS A 72 -4.60 11.24 -2.89
CA HIS A 72 -3.64 10.92 -3.95
C HIS A 72 -2.47 10.13 -3.36
N LEU A 73 -2.38 8.83 -3.67
CA LEU A 73 -1.28 7.95 -3.27
C LEU A 73 -0.33 7.77 -4.45
N SER A 74 0.97 7.98 -4.21
CA SER A 74 2.01 7.63 -5.19
C SER A 74 3.04 6.71 -4.55
N ILE A 75 3.37 5.62 -5.21
CA ILE A 75 4.44 4.70 -4.82
C ILE A 75 5.50 4.75 -5.91
N LYS A 76 6.64 5.37 -5.57
CA LYS A 76 7.81 5.45 -6.44
C LYS A 76 8.77 4.32 -6.09
N VAL A 77 9.15 3.54 -7.08
CA VAL A 77 10.24 2.56 -6.94
C VAL A 77 11.57 3.31 -7.06
N GLU A 78 12.36 3.29 -5.98
CA GLU A 78 13.75 3.72 -5.97
C GLU A 78 14.68 2.51 -5.84
N GLU A 79 15.99 2.75 -5.88
CA GLU A 79 17.01 1.69 -5.89
C GLU A 79 16.87 0.72 -4.70
N ASN A 80 16.60 1.24 -3.50
CA ASN A 80 16.59 0.43 -2.28
C ASN A 80 15.23 0.37 -1.56
N CYS A 81 14.23 1.14 -2.00
CA CYS A 81 12.96 1.24 -1.30
C CYS A 81 11.77 1.60 -2.21
N PHE A 82 10.57 1.31 -1.73
CA PHE A 82 9.33 1.94 -2.16
C PHE A 82 9.13 3.26 -1.41
N LYS A 83 9.23 4.40 -2.11
CA LYS A 83 8.87 5.71 -1.55
C LYS A 83 7.39 5.97 -1.71
N VAL A 84 6.72 6.22 -0.60
CA VAL A 84 5.29 6.46 -0.50
C VAL A 84 5.02 7.95 -0.30
N PHE A 85 4.18 8.51 -1.15
CA PHE A 85 3.67 9.87 -1.05
C PHE A 85 2.16 9.84 -0.89
N VAL A 86 1.63 10.64 0.03
CA VAL A 86 0.19 10.88 0.18
C VAL A 86 -0.06 12.37 0.06
N ASP A 87 -0.96 12.75 -0.84
CA ASP A 87 -1.28 14.13 -1.20
C ASP A 87 -0.03 14.97 -1.49
N HIS A 88 0.85 14.39 -2.31
CA HIS A 88 2.11 14.98 -2.78
C HIS A 88 3.17 15.23 -1.69
N ARG A 89 2.96 14.72 -0.47
CA ARG A 89 3.93 14.78 0.62
C ARG A 89 4.52 13.41 0.87
N GLU A 90 5.82 13.36 1.12
CA GLU A 90 6.48 12.11 1.49
C GLU A 90 5.88 11.61 2.81
N PHE A 91 5.42 10.36 2.81
CA PHE A 91 4.81 9.70 3.95
C PHE A 91 5.75 8.66 4.55
N TRP A 92 6.35 7.80 3.72
CA TRP A 92 7.19 6.71 4.18
C TRP A 92 8.18 6.23 3.11
N SER A 93 9.30 5.65 3.55
CA SER A 93 10.22 4.87 2.71
C SER A 93 10.27 3.44 3.24
N PHE A 94 9.80 2.47 2.46
CA PHE A 94 9.80 1.05 2.83
C PHE A 94 10.90 0.32 2.07
N ASP A 95 11.94 -0.13 2.77
CA ASP A 95 13.06 -0.83 2.15
C ASP A 95 12.60 -2.10 1.42
N HIS A 96 13.20 -2.34 0.25
CA HIS A 96 12.93 -3.53 -0.54
C HIS A 96 13.31 -4.78 0.26
N ARG A 97 12.35 -5.68 0.45
CA ARG A 97 12.57 -6.99 1.09
C ARG A 97 12.61 -8.15 0.10
N LEU A 98 12.05 -7.92 -1.08
CA LEU A 98 12.01 -8.84 -2.22
C LEU A 98 12.54 -8.11 -3.45
N ASP A 99 12.84 -8.87 -4.49
CA ASP A 99 13.24 -8.32 -5.78
C ASP A 99 12.08 -7.54 -6.43
N VAL A 100 12.31 -6.27 -6.73
CA VAL A 100 11.30 -5.40 -7.33
C VAL A 100 11.04 -5.73 -8.79
N GLU A 101 11.99 -6.39 -9.48
CA GLU A 101 11.81 -6.81 -10.87
C GLU A 101 10.73 -7.91 -11.01
N GLU A 102 10.49 -8.67 -9.93
CA GLU A 102 9.47 -9.70 -9.84
C GLU A 102 8.04 -9.13 -9.67
N VAL A 103 7.89 -7.84 -9.31
CA VAL A 103 6.56 -7.23 -9.13
C VAL A 103 5.83 -7.14 -10.48
N LYS A 104 4.69 -7.83 -10.61
CA LYS A 104 3.89 -7.88 -11.85
C LYS A 104 2.46 -7.40 -11.69
N ALA A 105 1.91 -7.40 -10.49
CA ALA A 105 0.52 -7.06 -10.27
C ALA A 105 0.32 -6.15 -9.06
N LEU A 106 -0.76 -5.37 -9.14
CA LEU A 106 -1.28 -4.54 -8.07
C LEU A 106 -2.62 -5.13 -7.64
N GLU A 107 -2.76 -5.43 -6.36
CA GLU A 107 -4.05 -5.73 -5.76
C GLU A 107 -4.47 -4.60 -4.82
N VAL A 108 -5.71 -4.13 -4.96
CA VAL A 108 -6.32 -3.19 -4.02
C VAL A 108 -7.58 -3.83 -3.46
N SER A 109 -7.71 -3.80 -2.13
CA SER A 109 -8.81 -4.48 -1.43
C SER A 109 -9.23 -3.72 -0.18
N GLY A 110 -10.46 -3.96 0.27
CA GLY A 110 -11.04 -3.35 1.46
C GLY A 110 -11.96 -2.17 1.16
N ALA A 111 -12.17 -1.33 2.18
CA ALA A 111 -13.19 -0.28 2.20
C ALA A 111 -12.72 1.01 1.50
N VAL A 112 -12.47 0.94 0.19
CA VAL A 112 -12.04 2.06 -0.64
C VAL A 112 -12.72 2.02 -2.01
N THR A 113 -13.15 3.19 -2.49
CA THR A 113 -13.59 3.37 -3.87
C THR A 113 -12.43 3.93 -4.68
N LEU A 114 -12.03 3.24 -5.74
CA LEU A 114 -10.99 3.71 -6.65
C LEU A 114 -11.57 4.68 -7.69
N CYS A 115 -10.89 5.81 -7.88
CA CYS A 115 -11.20 6.79 -8.91
C CYS A 115 -10.28 6.61 -10.12
N SER A 116 -8.98 6.40 -9.89
CA SER A 116 -8.00 6.18 -10.95
C SER A 116 -6.81 5.37 -10.45
N VAL A 117 -6.21 4.62 -11.37
CA VAL A 117 -4.94 3.89 -11.18
C VAL A 117 -4.10 4.14 -12.44
N CYS A 118 -2.88 4.67 -12.26
CA CYS A 118 -1.97 5.01 -13.35
C CYS A 118 -0.55 4.56 -13.00
N THR A 119 0.22 4.15 -14.00
CA THR A 119 1.62 3.69 -13.87
C THR A 119 2.53 4.43 -14.83
#